data_AF-A0A095UFW8-F1
#
_entry.id   AF-A0A095UFW8-F1
#
_cell.length_a   1.000
_cell.length_b   1.000
_cell.length_c   1.000
_cell.angle_alpha   90.00
_cell.angle_beta   90.00
_cell.angle_gamma   90.00
#
_symmetry.space_group_name_H-M   'P 1'
#
loop_
_entity.id
_entity.type
_entity.pdbx_description
1 polymer ?
#
loop_
_entity_poly.entity_id
_entity_poly.type
_entity_poly.pdbx_seq_one_letter_code
_entity_poly.pdbx_strand_id
1 'polypeptide(L)'
;MPTQYNLKPGFKIYFLTVWFEDKVYAFGSGLGFTDVIYSYAIAETEEQALSLAHEKYDQEQPKVRKISASCARNQYLNRYCFPENMVGVEKGAAIS
;
A
#
# COMPACT_ATOMS: atom_id res chain seq x y z
N MET A 1 -22.45 -9.94 4.54
CA MET A 1 -22.16 -9.39 3.20
C MET A 1 -20.70 -9.00 3.19
N PRO A 2 -19.89 -9.35 2.17
CA PRO A 2 -18.55 -8.77 2.05
C PRO A 2 -18.69 -7.26 1.93
N THR A 3 -17.89 -6.49 2.68
CA THR A 3 -17.86 -5.03 2.60
C THR A 3 -17.46 -4.63 1.18
N GLN A 4 -18.32 -3.88 0.49
CA GLN A 4 -18.03 -3.44 -0.87
C GLN A 4 -17.35 -2.08 -0.82
N TYR A 5 -16.14 -2.01 -1.37
CA TYR A 5 -15.37 -0.78 -1.49
C TYR A 5 -15.50 -0.21 -2.90
N ASN A 6 -15.82 1.08 -2.98
CA ASN A 6 -15.77 1.85 -4.21
C ASN A 6 -14.66 2.91 -4.10
N LEU A 7 -13.88 3.06 -5.15
CA LEU A 7 -12.84 4.07 -5.22
C LEU A 7 -13.49 5.44 -5.41
N LYS A 8 -13.13 6.42 -4.59
CA LYS A 8 -13.65 7.79 -4.74
C LYS A 8 -13.14 8.43 -6.04
N PRO A 9 -13.91 9.32 -6.68
CA PRO A 9 -13.47 10.03 -7.87
C PRO A 9 -12.11 10.74 -7.64
N GLY A 10 -11.21 10.65 -8.61
CA GLY A 10 -9.87 11.26 -8.54
C GLY A 10 -8.81 10.38 -7.88
N PHE A 11 -9.19 9.40 -7.06
CA PHE A 11 -8.25 8.46 -6.45
C PHE A 11 -7.89 7.31 -7.42
N LYS A 12 -6.69 6.77 -7.22
CA LYS A 12 -6.13 5.61 -7.92
C LYS A 12 -5.47 4.67 -6.92
N ILE A 13 -5.41 3.41 -7.29
CA ILE A 13 -4.64 2.37 -6.59
C ILE A 13 -3.23 2.35 -7.18
N TYR A 14 -2.24 2.44 -6.30
CA TYR A 14 -0.82 2.36 -6.61
C TYR A 14 -0.24 1.09 -6.00
N PHE A 15 0.57 0.38 -6.78
CA PHE A 15 1.39 -0.71 -6.29
C PHE A 15 2.70 -0.17 -5.74
N LEU A 16 2.97 -0.50 -4.48
CA LEU A 16 4.15 -0.07 -3.74
C LEU A 16 5.15 -1.23 -3.64
N THR A 17 6.42 -0.91 -3.86
CA THR A 17 7.54 -1.79 -3.51
C THR A 17 8.46 -1.03 -2.56
N VAL A 18 8.70 -1.62 -1.39
CA VAL A 18 9.50 -1.05 -0.31
C VAL A 18 10.71 -1.93 -0.10
N TRP A 19 11.91 -1.39 -0.28
CA TRP A 19 13.17 -2.06 -0.01
C TRP A 19 13.74 -1.53 1.30
N PHE A 20 14.09 -2.43 2.21
CA PHE A 20 14.75 -2.11 3.46
C PHE A 20 16.26 -2.30 3.34
N GLU A 21 17.03 -1.63 4.19
CA GLU A 21 18.48 -1.83 4.29
C GLU A 21 18.80 -3.21 4.89
N ASP A 22 18.00 -3.64 5.86
CA ASP A 22 18.13 -4.92 6.57
C ASP A 22 16.91 -5.82 6.38
N LYS A 23 17.05 -7.11 6.71
CA LYS A 23 15.93 -8.03 6.73
C LYS A 23 14.93 -7.65 7.81
N VAL A 24 13.67 -7.58 7.42
CA VAL A 24 12.52 -7.30 8.26
C VAL A 24 11.70 -8.57 8.41
N TYR A 25 11.11 -8.78 9.59
CA TYR A 25 10.15 -9.86 9.76
C TYR A 25 8.77 -9.38 9.31
N ALA A 26 8.31 -9.85 8.15
CA ALA A 26 7.05 -9.42 7.56
C ALA A 26 5.86 -10.19 8.15
N PHE A 27 5.51 -9.87 9.40
CA PHE A 27 4.41 -10.49 10.15
C PHE A 27 3.09 -10.42 9.35
N GLY A 28 2.39 -11.54 9.24
CA GLY A 28 1.09 -11.62 8.55
C GLY A 28 1.13 -11.63 7.00
N SER A 29 2.30 -11.46 6.37
CA SER A 29 2.43 -11.53 4.90
C SER A 29 2.72 -12.94 4.36
N GLY A 30 3.13 -13.87 5.23
CA GLY A 30 3.57 -15.22 4.84
C GLY A 30 5.01 -15.29 4.29
N LEU A 31 5.72 -14.15 4.19
CA LEU A 31 7.06 -14.07 3.59
C LEU A 31 8.21 -14.36 4.56
N GLY A 32 7.97 -14.35 5.87
CA GLY A 32 9.02 -14.53 6.88
C GLY A 32 10.00 -13.34 6.90
N PHE A 33 11.29 -13.62 6.97
CA PHE A 33 12.33 -12.58 6.90
C PHE A 33 12.61 -12.19 5.44
N THR A 34 12.37 -10.92 5.12
CA THR A 34 12.51 -10.35 3.78
C THR A 34 13.13 -8.96 3.85
N ASP A 35 13.83 -8.52 2.82
CA ASP A 35 14.30 -7.15 2.63
C ASP A 35 13.38 -6.34 1.71
N VAL A 36 12.30 -6.96 1.20
CA VAL A 36 11.31 -6.33 0.32
C VAL A 36 9.89 -6.62 0.78
N ILE A 37 9.07 -5.57 0.84
CA ILE A 37 7.63 -5.68 1.07
C ILE A 37 6.88 -5.10 -0.13
N TYR A 38 5.83 -5.82 -0.54
CA TYR A 38 4.87 -5.37 -1.53
C TYR A 38 3.58 -4.93 -0.84
N SER A 39 3.06 -3.79 -1.26
CA SER A 39 1.86 -3.20 -0.68
C SER A 39 1.07 -2.43 -1.73
N TYR A 40 -0.07 -1.90 -1.34
CA TYR A 40 -0.88 -1.02 -2.16
C TYR A 40 -1.24 0.25 -1.40
N ALA A 41 -1.32 1.36 -2.11
CA ALA A 41 -1.80 2.63 -1.61
C ALA A 41 -2.94 3.17 -2.47
N ILE A 42 -3.83 3.94 -1.85
CA ILE A 42 -4.88 4.69 -2.52
C ILE A 42 -4.58 6.17 -2.36
N ALA A 43 -4.33 6.85 -3.48
CA ALA A 43 -3.96 8.27 -3.51
C ALA A 43 -4.43 8.92 -4.82
N GLU A 44 -4.42 10.25 -4.89
CA GLU A 44 -4.78 10.96 -6.13
C GLU A 44 -3.61 10.99 -7.14
N THR A 45 -2.38 11.02 -6.62
CA THR A 45 -1.15 11.04 -7.43
C THR A 45 -0.12 10.02 -6.94
N GLU A 46 0.90 9.77 -7.78
CA GLU A 46 1.99 8.87 -7.43
C GLU A 46 2.85 9.43 -6.30
N GLU A 47 3.07 10.76 -6.29
CA GLU A 47 3.80 11.46 -5.24
C GLU A 47 3.09 11.35 -3.89
N GLN A 48 1.76 11.50 -3.88
CA GLN A 48 0.98 11.28 -2.66
C GLN A 48 1.08 9.82 -2.18
N ALA A 49 1.04 8.85 -3.10
CA ALA A 49 1.22 7.44 -2.75
C ALA A 49 2.59 7.16 -2.13
N LEU A 50 3.64 7.80 -2.65
CA LEU A 50 4.99 7.74 -2.09
C LEU A 50 5.06 8.37 -0.70
N SER A 51 4.49 9.56 -0.52
CA SER A 51 4.45 10.23 0.79
C SER A 51 3.78 9.35 1.84
N LEU A 52 2.62 8.77 1.52
CA LEU A 52 1.91 7.85 2.41
C LEU A 52 2.72 6.58 2.73
N ALA A 53 3.51 6.09 1.77
CA ALA A 53 4.39 4.95 1.99
C ALA A 53 5.55 5.31 2.91
N HIS A 54 6.19 6.46 2.71
CA HIS A 54 7.24 6.97 3.58
C HIS A 54 6.73 7.16 5.02
N GLU A 55 5.56 7.78 5.21
CA GLU A 55 4.93 7.93 6.54
C GLU A 55 4.71 6.58 7.26
N LYS A 56 4.37 5.53 6.50
CA LYS A 56 4.11 4.20 7.06
C LYS A 56 5.39 3.40 7.34
N TYR A 57 6.39 3.49 6.47
CA TYR A 57 7.53 2.57 6.48
C TYR A 57 8.84 3.20 6.98
N ASP A 58 8.99 4.52 6.95
CA ASP A 58 10.21 5.20 7.47
C ASP A 58 10.20 5.33 9.01
N GLN A 59 9.59 4.37 9.71
CA GLN A 59 9.68 4.31 11.17
C GLN A 59 11.08 3.84 11.59
N GLU A 60 11.54 4.29 12.77
CA GLU A 60 12.95 4.37 13.18
C GLU A 60 13.84 3.18 12.80
N GLN A 61 13.32 1.94 12.84
CA GLN A 61 13.96 0.76 12.26
C GLN A 61 12.93 -0.27 11.78
N PRO A 62 13.24 -1.06 10.74
CA PRO A 62 14.45 -1.03 9.90
C PRO A 62 14.40 0.07 8.85
N LYS A 63 15.56 0.67 8.54
CA LYS A 63 15.64 1.78 7.59
C LYS A 63 15.21 1.37 6.19
N VAL A 64 14.41 2.23 5.57
CA VAL A 64 14.01 2.08 4.18
C VAL A 64 15.13 2.57 3.27
N ARG A 65 15.58 1.71 2.36
CA ARG A 65 16.55 2.03 1.31
C ARG A 65 15.90 2.76 0.14
N LYS A 66 14.70 2.32 -0.25
CA LYS A 66 13.97 2.83 -1.41
C LYS A 66 12.49 2.50 -1.30
N ILE A 67 11.66 3.40 -1.80
CA ILE A 67 10.26 3.14 -2.12
C ILE A 67 10.03 3.44 -3.59
N SER A 68 9.25 2.61 -4.27
CA SER A 68 8.69 2.94 -5.58
C SER A 68 7.19 2.74 -5.58
N ALA A 69 6.49 3.66 -6.23
CA ALA A 69 5.07 3.55 -6.53
C ALA A 69 4.90 3.38 -8.05
N SER A 70 3.82 2.73 -8.44
CA SER A 70 3.41 2.65 -9.85
C SER A 70 1.91 2.48 -9.90
N CYS A 71 1.25 3.01 -10.93
CA CYS A 71 -0.19 2.82 -11.09
C CYS A 71 -0.51 1.33 -11.18
N ALA A 72 -1.38 0.84 -10.29
CA ALA A 72 -1.74 -0.57 -10.27
C ALA A 72 -2.50 -0.93 -11.55
N ARG A 73 -2.24 -2.14 -12.08
CA ARG A 73 -2.92 -2.62 -13.28
C ARG A 73 -4.44 -2.73 -13.12
N ASN A 74 -4.90 -2.98 -11.89
CA ASN A 74 -6.31 -3.09 -11.57
C ASN A 74 -6.74 -1.98 -10.62
N GLN A 75 -7.77 -1.23 -11.00
CA GLN A 75 -8.31 -0.11 -10.22
C GLN A 75 -9.59 -0.46 -9.47
N TYR A 76 -9.99 -1.75 -9.48
CA TYR A 76 -11.16 -2.23 -8.75
C TYR A 76 -10.76 -2.80 -7.39
N LEU A 77 -11.15 -2.11 -6.31
CA LEU A 77 -10.74 -2.43 -4.93
C LEU A 77 -11.16 -3.85 -4.49
N ASN A 78 -12.36 -4.30 -4.87
CA ASN A 78 -12.86 -5.60 -4.42
C ASN A 78 -12.19 -6.80 -5.11
N ARG A 79 -11.24 -6.58 -6.02
CA ARG A 79 -10.41 -7.65 -6.59
C ARG A 79 -9.17 -7.97 -5.76
N TYR A 80 -8.86 -7.16 -4.76
CA TYR A 80 -7.73 -7.36 -3.86
C TYR A 80 -8.18 -8.20 -2.66
N CYS A 81 -7.28 -9.03 -2.11
CA CYS A 81 -7.62 -9.93 -1.00
C CYS A 81 -7.95 -9.17 0.30
N PHE A 82 -7.27 -8.05 0.56
CA PHE A 82 -7.42 -7.25 1.78
C PHE A 82 -7.37 -5.74 1.47
N PRO A 83 -8.37 -5.18 0.77
CA PRO A 83 -8.41 -3.75 0.42
C PRO A 83 -8.35 -2.83 1.65
N GLU A 84 -8.85 -3.27 2.80
CA GLU A 84 -8.80 -2.57 4.08
C GLU A 84 -7.38 -2.33 4.62
N ASN A 85 -6.39 -3.08 4.14
CA ASN A 85 -4.99 -2.93 4.55
C ASN A 85 -4.21 -1.95 3.66
N MET A 86 -4.83 -1.45 2.58
CA MET A 86 -4.19 -0.50 1.67
C MET A 86 -3.96 0.84 2.38
N VAL A 87 -2.78 1.43 2.16
CA VAL A 87 -2.47 2.74 2.73
C VAL A 87 -3.39 3.79 2.12
N GLY A 88 -4.02 4.64 2.94
CA GLY A 88 -4.95 5.66 2.45
C GLY A 88 -6.36 5.17 2.12
N VAL A 89 -6.71 3.90 2.42
CA VAL A 89 -8.05 3.35 2.13
C VAL A 89 -9.18 4.14 2.79
N GLU A 90 -9.00 4.58 4.04
CA GLU A 90 -10.00 5.37 4.77
C GLU A 90 -10.35 6.68 4.08
N LYS A 91 -9.37 7.28 3.39
CA LYS A 91 -9.55 8.53 2.63
C LYS A 91 -10.09 8.26 1.23
N GLY A 92 -9.53 7.28 0.52
CA GLY A 92 -9.78 7.06 -0.90
C GLY A 92 -10.89 6.06 -1.24
N ALA A 93 -11.38 5.27 -0.29
CA ALA A 93 -12.47 4.32 -0.51
C ALA A 93 -13.77 4.78 0.17
N ALA A 94 -14.90 4.46 -0.45
CA ALA A 94 -16.23 4.58 0.12
C ALA A 94 -16.80 3.17 0.31
N ILE A 95 -17.33 2.91 1.50
CA ILE A 95 -18.07 1.67 1.78
C ILE A 95 -19.48 1.82 1.21
N SER A 96 -19.96 0.80 0.51
CA SER A 96 -21.31 0.73 -0.07
C SER A 96 -22.14 -0.37 0.57
#